data_AF-A0A7X7E5F9-F1
#
_entry.id   AF-A0A7X7E5F9-F1
#
_cell.length_a   1.000
_cell.length_b   1.000
_cell.length_c   1.000
_cell.angle_alpha   90.00
_cell.angle_beta   90.00
_cell.angle_gamma   90.00
#
_symmetry.space_group_name_H-M   'P 1'
#
loop_
_entity.id
_entity.type
_entity.pdbx_description
1 polymer ?
#
loop_
_entity_poly.entity_id
_entity_poly.type
_entity_poly.pdbx_seq_one_letter_code
_entity_poly.pdbx_strand_id
1 'polypeptide(L)'
;MHQIYNCIFIFLVAALLRCTTNVAGGGSDLPDKKIVVGKIYSTDSYPAANTQVMIIPADYNALLDESLPPAQIDTTDAEGNYCFVFSAKSEAYNIQAVHIAHRTRLLIHDVNVGEEVSRVPSDTLRSPGTVKLFIPENINHLECRVFIPGTSISSENSNGENYLVLDSVPAGKISKVCFVTASDSVPAATRYDLTVPSQDTAVVAHPEWKFSRNIRLNTTGYGAGITEDVYNFPVLIRLNSGNFIFTQAKPDGADIRFTKSDTVFLPYEIKRWDVAKQLAEIWVKVDTVYGNDSLQSISMLWDNPDALDNSKSSEVFDTADGFAGVWHLSEVSGTHAFDATSNNAVGTYTGGLPQTIDCPSGTGQNITIIDSQYIDMGNVLNPEHKDISIGIWFKRGSLVAPQALIGKTNGDLPNTGYGYLLSIDPGNYPHFNMASGGSEWGMEGTFDMAATVAITDTVMWHHVFVIIDRTDSDRCRIFVDGIDRTGSVKGAVNLVTDISNTLSLCIGTENDRNRSFTGAVAEASLSFITRSAGWVKMSYMNQKEDDELIAW
;
A
#
# COMPACT_ATOMS: atom_id res chain seq x y z
N MET A 1 -88.69 10.46 25.70
CA MET A 1 -88.40 11.76 25.08
C MET A 1 -87.50 11.51 23.88
N HIS A 2 -88.06 11.70 22.68
CA HIS A 2 -87.46 12.00 21.34
C HIS A 2 -86.10 11.41 20.93
N GLN A 3 -85.82 10.94 19.70
CA GLN A 3 -86.49 10.76 18.39
C GLN A 3 -85.42 10.03 17.51
N ILE A 4 -85.65 8.85 16.89
CA ILE A 4 -86.04 8.57 15.48
C ILE A 4 -85.23 9.41 14.45
N TYR A 5 -84.43 8.87 13.51
CA TYR A 5 -84.79 8.18 12.23
C TYR A 5 -83.60 7.36 11.66
N ASN A 6 -83.79 6.05 11.37
CA ASN A 6 -83.99 5.37 10.06
C ASN A 6 -82.79 5.40 9.09
N CYS A 7 -82.11 4.27 8.86
CA CYS A 7 -82.41 3.17 7.90
C CYS A 7 -81.54 3.30 6.63
N ILE A 8 -80.72 2.29 6.34
CA ILE A 8 -80.86 1.39 5.18
C ILE A 8 -79.77 0.30 5.22
N PHE A 9 -80.25 -0.92 5.00
CA PHE A 9 -79.58 -2.20 4.79
C PHE A 9 -78.64 -2.18 3.57
N ILE A 10 -77.56 -2.97 3.61
CA ILE A 10 -77.30 -4.07 2.65
C ILE A 10 -76.14 -4.93 3.16
N PHE A 11 -76.42 -6.24 3.25
CA PHE A 11 -75.52 -7.35 3.49
C PHE A 11 -74.67 -7.64 2.24
N LEU A 12 -73.37 -7.95 2.39
CA LEU A 12 -72.85 -9.25 1.92
C LEU A 12 -71.45 -9.57 2.48
N VAL A 13 -71.32 -10.82 2.89
CA VAL A 13 -70.19 -11.52 3.50
C VAL A 13 -69.17 -11.95 2.43
N ALA A 14 -67.86 -11.84 2.72
CA ALA A 14 -66.85 -12.73 2.13
C ALA A 14 -65.58 -12.81 3.00
N ALA A 15 -65.50 -13.91 3.75
CA ALA A 15 -64.33 -14.68 4.19
C ALA A 15 -63.01 -13.94 4.54
N LEU A 16 -62.80 -13.77 5.85
CA LEU A 16 -61.47 -13.78 6.46
C LEU A 16 -60.90 -15.21 6.40
N LEU A 17 -59.81 -15.43 5.67
CA LEU A 17 -58.95 -16.59 5.87
C LEU A 17 -57.65 -16.11 6.50
N ARG A 18 -57.58 -16.32 7.83
CA ARG A 18 -56.32 -16.36 8.58
C ARG A 18 -55.60 -17.65 8.17
N CYS A 19 -54.34 -17.56 7.75
CA CYS A 19 -53.46 -18.73 7.71
C CYS A 19 -52.71 -18.82 9.05
N THR A 20 -53.16 -19.72 9.92
CA THR A 20 -52.36 -20.28 11.01
C THR A 20 -51.70 -21.54 10.49
N THR A 21 -50.38 -21.68 10.67
CA THR A 21 -49.64 -22.87 10.25
C THR A 21 -49.99 -24.08 11.12
N ASN A 22 -50.84 -24.97 10.61
CA ASN A 22 -50.83 -26.37 11.00
C ASN A 22 -49.99 -27.13 9.99
N VAL A 23 -48.86 -27.68 10.45
CA VAL A 23 -48.04 -28.64 9.70
C VAL A 23 -48.85 -29.93 9.62
N ALA A 24 -49.47 -30.18 8.47
CA ALA A 24 -50.00 -31.49 8.10
C ALA A 24 -49.29 -31.93 6.82
N GLY A 25 -48.51 -33.00 6.94
CA GLY A 25 -47.75 -33.59 5.86
C GLY A 25 -48.67 -34.06 4.72
N GLY A 26 -48.44 -33.49 3.55
CA GLY A 26 -48.92 -33.97 2.26
C GLY A 26 -47.77 -33.77 1.28
N GLY A 27 -46.94 -34.79 1.15
CA GLY A 27 -45.82 -34.80 0.20
C GLY A 27 -46.36 -34.76 -1.22
N SER A 28 -46.19 -33.62 -1.88
CA SER A 28 -45.91 -33.62 -3.31
C SER A 28 -44.39 -33.53 -3.42
N ASP A 29 -43.73 -34.69 -3.53
CA ASP A 29 -42.34 -34.73 -3.98
C ASP A 29 -42.32 -34.04 -5.34
N LEU A 30 -41.78 -32.82 -5.36
CA LEU A 30 -41.36 -32.14 -6.58
C LEU A 30 -39.86 -32.44 -6.67
N PRO A 31 -39.44 -33.58 -7.26
CA PRO A 31 -38.07 -34.08 -7.15
C PRO A 31 -37.00 -33.08 -7.64
N ASP A 32 -37.40 -32.09 -8.45
CA ASP A 32 -36.51 -31.08 -9.03
C ASP A 32 -36.77 -29.65 -8.50
N LYS A 33 -37.52 -29.48 -7.40
CA LYS A 33 -37.73 -28.15 -6.78
C LYS A 33 -36.89 -27.99 -5.53
N LYS A 34 -36.14 -26.90 -5.50
CA LYS A 34 -35.33 -26.46 -4.36
C LYS A 34 -36.05 -25.35 -3.61
N ILE A 35 -35.91 -25.37 -2.29
CA ILE A 35 -36.50 -24.36 -1.42
C ILE A 35 -35.37 -23.52 -0.85
N VAL A 36 -35.42 -22.21 -1.07
CA VAL A 36 -34.46 -21.26 -0.48
C VAL A 36 -35.23 -20.23 0.32
N VAL A 37 -34.91 -20.12 1.60
CA VAL A 37 -35.56 -19.17 2.52
C VAL A 37 -34.52 -18.28 3.18
N GLY A 38 -34.94 -17.07 3.52
CA GLY A 38 -34.09 -16.15 4.27
C GLY A 38 -34.91 -15.00 4.85
N LYS A 39 -34.20 -14.07 5.47
CA LYS A 39 -34.78 -12.90 6.12
C LYS A 39 -33.89 -11.69 5.95
N ILE A 40 -34.49 -10.54 5.67
CA ILE A 40 -33.81 -9.28 5.44
C ILE A 40 -34.23 -8.26 6.48
N TYR A 41 -33.26 -7.47 6.96
CA TYR A 41 -33.48 -6.36 7.87
C TYR A 41 -33.25 -5.01 7.17
N SER A 42 -33.92 -3.97 7.66
CA SER A 42 -33.69 -2.58 7.29
C SER A 42 -32.54 -1.98 8.10
N THR A 43 -32.05 -0.81 7.71
CA THR A 43 -30.90 -0.14 8.34
C THR A 43 -31.08 0.15 9.84
N ASP A 44 -32.32 0.18 10.32
CA ASP A 44 -32.72 0.33 11.73
C ASP A 44 -32.92 -1.01 12.45
N SER A 45 -32.48 -2.11 11.85
CA SER A 45 -32.55 -3.50 12.38
C SER A 45 -33.96 -4.07 12.54
N TYR A 46 -35.00 -3.41 12.00
CA TYR A 46 -36.33 -4.01 11.91
C TYR A 46 -36.44 -4.94 10.70
N PRO A 47 -37.41 -5.89 10.68
CA PRO A 47 -37.66 -6.68 9.49
C PRO A 47 -38.05 -5.80 8.30
N ALA A 48 -37.37 -5.99 7.17
CA ALA A 48 -37.57 -5.16 5.98
C ALA A 48 -38.74 -5.66 5.13
N ALA A 49 -39.96 -5.31 5.51
CA ALA A 49 -41.16 -5.69 4.75
C ALA A 49 -41.24 -5.01 3.37
N ASN A 50 -41.94 -5.66 2.42
CA ASN A 50 -42.14 -5.14 1.04
C ASN A 50 -40.84 -4.91 0.25
N THR A 51 -39.79 -5.67 0.57
CA THR A 51 -38.52 -5.69 -0.18
C THR A 51 -38.61 -6.72 -1.29
N GLN A 52 -38.33 -6.34 -2.54
CA GLN A 52 -38.21 -7.30 -3.63
C GLN A 52 -36.90 -8.07 -3.47
N VAL A 53 -36.95 -9.40 -3.56
CA VAL A 53 -35.79 -10.29 -3.43
C VAL A 53 -35.72 -11.18 -4.66
N MET A 54 -34.53 -11.27 -5.26
CA MET A 54 -34.24 -12.11 -6.41
C MET A 54 -33.16 -13.12 -6.05
N ILE A 55 -33.35 -14.38 -6.45
CA ILE A 55 -32.31 -15.41 -6.44
C ILE A 55 -31.75 -15.58 -7.85
N ILE A 56 -30.48 -15.24 -8.03
CA ILE A 56 -29.85 -15.04 -9.34
C ILE A 56 -28.67 -16.01 -9.47
N PRO A 57 -28.56 -16.82 -10.55
CA PRO A 57 -27.36 -17.66 -10.75
C PRO A 57 -26.08 -16.82 -10.64
N ALA A 58 -25.04 -17.32 -9.98
CA ALA A 58 -23.81 -16.54 -9.75
C ALA A 58 -23.10 -16.10 -11.05
N ASP A 59 -23.34 -16.83 -12.15
CA ASP A 59 -22.84 -16.59 -13.50
C ASP A 59 -23.79 -15.79 -14.40
N TYR A 60 -24.97 -15.39 -13.90
CA TYR A 60 -25.99 -14.67 -14.68
C TYR A 60 -25.43 -13.40 -15.33
N ASN A 61 -25.71 -13.23 -16.62
CA ASN A 61 -25.31 -12.09 -17.43
C ASN A 61 -26.52 -11.23 -17.78
N ALA A 62 -26.69 -10.10 -17.08
CA ALA A 62 -27.79 -9.16 -17.28
C ALA A 62 -27.86 -8.51 -18.68
N LEU A 63 -26.86 -8.70 -19.54
CA LEU A 63 -26.85 -8.20 -20.91
C LEU A 63 -27.32 -9.24 -21.95
N LEU A 64 -27.19 -10.55 -21.64
CA LEU A 64 -27.40 -11.62 -22.62
C LEU A 64 -28.46 -12.63 -22.19
N ASP A 65 -28.58 -12.89 -20.89
CA ASP A 65 -29.47 -13.91 -20.39
C ASP A 65 -30.92 -13.43 -20.37
N GLU A 66 -31.86 -14.38 -20.46
CA GLU A 66 -33.28 -14.08 -20.34
C GLU A 66 -33.62 -13.50 -18.95
N SER A 67 -34.73 -12.77 -18.89
CA SER A 67 -35.25 -12.26 -17.61
C SER A 67 -35.50 -13.39 -16.62
N LEU A 68 -35.22 -13.15 -15.34
CA LEU A 68 -35.43 -14.13 -14.29
C LEU A 68 -36.90 -14.62 -14.26
N PRO A 69 -37.13 -15.95 -14.17
CA PRO A 69 -38.46 -16.52 -14.00
C PRO A 69 -39.16 -15.98 -12.74
N PRO A 70 -40.50 -15.86 -12.74
CA PRO A 70 -41.26 -15.41 -11.57
C PRO A 70 -40.99 -16.23 -10.29
N ALA A 71 -40.66 -17.53 -10.41
CA ALA A 71 -40.33 -18.39 -9.27
C ALA A 71 -39.01 -18.02 -8.56
N GLN A 72 -38.18 -17.16 -9.17
CA GLN A 72 -36.93 -16.65 -8.62
C GLN A 72 -37.05 -15.21 -8.10
N ILE A 73 -38.27 -14.67 -8.04
CA ILE A 73 -38.58 -13.32 -7.56
C ILE A 73 -39.63 -13.45 -6.46
N ASP A 74 -39.36 -12.86 -5.30
CA ASP A 74 -40.28 -12.83 -4.17
C ASP A 74 -40.32 -11.43 -3.55
N THR A 75 -41.27 -11.19 -2.65
CA THR A 75 -41.36 -9.95 -1.87
C THR A 75 -41.50 -10.31 -0.41
N THR A 76 -40.64 -9.76 0.43
CA THR A 76 -40.61 -10.08 1.86
C THR A 76 -41.92 -9.75 2.56
N ASP A 77 -42.35 -10.63 3.47
CA ASP A 77 -43.50 -10.42 4.36
C ASP A 77 -43.27 -9.34 5.44
N ALA A 78 -44.24 -9.13 6.32
CA ALA A 78 -44.15 -8.14 7.41
C ALA A 78 -43.02 -8.45 8.41
N GLU A 79 -42.62 -9.71 8.50
CA GLU A 79 -41.53 -10.22 9.30
C GLU A 79 -40.21 -10.31 8.53
N GLY A 80 -40.13 -9.75 7.32
CA GLY A 80 -38.93 -9.65 6.49
C GLY A 80 -38.50 -10.96 5.82
N ASN A 81 -39.32 -12.01 5.85
CA ASN A 81 -38.98 -13.32 5.30
C ASN A 81 -39.30 -13.40 3.80
N TYR A 82 -38.47 -14.15 3.05
CA TYR A 82 -38.71 -14.51 1.65
C TYR A 82 -38.54 -16.03 1.45
N CYS A 83 -39.15 -16.57 0.41
CA CYS A 83 -39.11 -17.98 0.05
C CYS A 83 -39.16 -18.20 -1.48
N PHE A 84 -38.17 -18.89 -2.01
CA PHE A 84 -38.14 -19.34 -3.39
C PHE A 84 -38.42 -20.83 -3.48
N VAL A 85 -39.26 -21.23 -4.44
CA VAL A 85 -39.49 -22.62 -4.80
C VAL A 85 -39.29 -22.76 -6.31
N PHE A 86 -38.10 -23.20 -6.72
CA PHE A 86 -37.68 -23.15 -8.12
C PHE A 86 -36.83 -24.36 -8.49
N SER A 87 -36.61 -24.56 -9.79
CA SER A 87 -35.73 -25.63 -10.28
C SER A 87 -34.33 -25.05 -10.47
N ALA A 88 -33.38 -25.47 -9.64
CA ALA A 88 -32.01 -25.00 -9.71
C ALA A 88 -31.36 -25.43 -11.03
N LYS A 89 -30.64 -24.51 -11.65
CA LYS A 89 -29.91 -24.66 -12.91
C LYS A 89 -28.42 -24.32 -12.78
N SER A 90 -28.00 -23.87 -11.61
CA SER A 90 -26.62 -23.52 -11.28
C SER A 90 -26.29 -24.10 -9.90
N GLU A 91 -25.00 -24.24 -9.62
CA GLU A 91 -24.52 -24.74 -8.32
C GLU A 91 -24.45 -23.61 -7.27
N ALA A 92 -24.28 -22.37 -7.73
CA ALA A 92 -24.16 -21.19 -6.88
C ALA A 92 -25.10 -20.07 -7.33
N TYR A 93 -25.67 -19.37 -6.35
CA TYR A 93 -26.60 -18.26 -6.55
C TYR A 93 -26.21 -17.05 -5.70
N ASN A 94 -26.68 -15.88 -6.09
CA ASN A 94 -26.66 -14.67 -5.28
C ASN A 94 -28.09 -14.29 -4.90
N ILE A 95 -28.24 -13.62 -3.76
CA ILE A 95 -29.49 -12.96 -3.36
C ILE A 95 -29.32 -11.46 -3.56
N GLN A 96 -30.09 -10.89 -4.48
CA GLN A 96 -30.16 -9.45 -4.68
C GLN A 96 -31.50 -8.94 -4.15
N ALA A 97 -31.45 -7.96 -3.24
CA ALA A 97 -32.65 -7.36 -2.69
C ALA A 97 -32.71 -5.84 -2.91
N VAL A 98 -33.93 -5.36 -3.20
CA VAL A 98 -34.21 -4.00 -3.61
C VAL A 98 -35.42 -3.48 -2.83
N HIS A 99 -35.18 -2.52 -1.94
CA HIS A 99 -36.27 -1.77 -1.32
C HIS A 99 -36.47 -0.46 -2.07
N ILE A 100 -37.59 -0.35 -2.80
CA ILE A 100 -37.84 0.79 -3.70
C ILE A 100 -38.08 2.08 -2.91
N ALA A 101 -38.96 2.06 -1.89
CA ALA A 101 -39.33 3.27 -1.15
C ALA A 101 -38.16 3.89 -0.38
N HIS A 102 -37.36 3.06 0.32
CA HIS A 102 -36.18 3.51 1.07
C HIS A 102 -34.90 3.60 0.23
N ARG A 103 -34.95 3.21 -1.05
CA ARG A 103 -33.80 3.21 -1.98
C ARG A 103 -32.58 2.47 -1.42
N THR A 104 -32.79 1.40 -0.67
CA THR A 104 -31.73 0.55 -0.13
C THR A 104 -31.59 -0.75 -0.90
N ARG A 105 -30.41 -1.36 -0.84
CA ARG A 105 -30.03 -2.56 -1.60
C ARG A 105 -29.24 -3.52 -0.72
N LEU A 106 -29.25 -4.79 -1.11
CA LEU A 106 -28.44 -5.85 -0.50
C LEU A 106 -28.03 -6.85 -1.58
N LEU A 107 -26.81 -7.37 -1.44
CA LEU A 107 -26.29 -8.48 -2.23
C LEU A 107 -25.64 -9.49 -1.29
N ILE A 108 -26.11 -10.73 -1.33
CA ILE A 108 -25.49 -11.87 -0.64
C ILE A 108 -24.93 -12.79 -1.71
N HIS A 109 -23.64 -13.11 -1.60
CA HIS A 109 -22.91 -13.91 -2.57
C HIS A 109 -22.89 -15.40 -2.21
N ASP A 110 -22.61 -16.25 -3.20
CA ASP A 110 -22.21 -17.65 -3.04
C ASP A 110 -23.19 -18.49 -2.19
N VAL A 111 -24.49 -18.29 -2.40
CA VAL A 111 -25.56 -19.08 -1.81
C VAL A 111 -25.62 -20.44 -2.50
N ASN A 112 -25.15 -21.46 -1.79
CA ASN A 112 -25.26 -22.86 -2.20
C ASN A 112 -26.69 -23.36 -2.00
N VAL A 113 -27.27 -23.93 -3.06
CA VAL A 113 -28.63 -24.48 -3.04
C VAL A 113 -28.55 -25.99 -2.84
N GLY A 114 -28.85 -26.43 -1.62
CA GLY A 114 -28.83 -27.83 -1.22
C GLY A 114 -30.03 -28.65 -1.73
N GLU A 115 -30.11 -29.90 -1.29
CA GLU A 115 -31.14 -30.84 -1.78
C GLU A 115 -32.54 -30.54 -1.26
N GLU A 116 -32.67 -30.03 -0.02
CA GLU A 116 -33.93 -29.71 0.66
C GLU A 116 -34.15 -28.18 0.80
N VAL A 117 -34.22 -27.68 2.05
CA VAL A 117 -34.40 -26.26 2.39
C VAL A 117 -33.04 -25.63 2.68
N SER A 118 -32.62 -24.71 1.82
CA SER A 118 -31.43 -23.90 2.03
C SER A 118 -31.79 -22.62 2.77
N ARG A 119 -31.10 -22.35 3.87
CA ARG A 119 -31.31 -21.15 4.69
C ARG A 119 -30.21 -20.15 4.44
N VAL A 120 -30.56 -19.01 3.86
CA VAL A 120 -29.63 -17.90 3.66
C VAL A 120 -29.46 -17.15 4.98
N PRO A 121 -28.22 -16.87 5.43
CA PRO A 121 -27.98 -15.99 6.57
C PRO A 121 -28.70 -14.65 6.40
N SER A 122 -29.29 -14.16 7.48
CA SER A 122 -29.93 -12.84 7.43
C SER A 122 -28.88 -11.74 7.28
N ASP A 123 -29.21 -10.71 6.49
CA ASP A 123 -28.39 -9.51 6.36
C ASP A 123 -29.29 -8.27 6.25
N THR A 124 -28.66 -7.10 6.23
CA THR A 124 -29.28 -5.79 6.35
C THR A 124 -29.13 -5.00 5.05
N LEU A 125 -30.21 -4.38 4.61
CA LEU A 125 -30.22 -3.43 3.49
C LEU A 125 -29.35 -2.21 3.80
N ARG A 126 -28.63 -1.70 2.81
CA ARG A 126 -27.75 -0.53 2.93
C ARG A 126 -28.09 0.48 1.83
N SER A 127 -27.74 1.75 2.04
CA SER A 127 -27.77 2.71 0.93
C SER A 127 -26.77 2.26 -0.13
N PRO A 128 -27.16 2.21 -1.41
CA PRO A 128 -26.25 1.80 -2.47
C PRO A 128 -25.18 2.85 -2.73
N GLY A 129 -24.13 2.44 -3.44
CA GLY A 129 -23.16 3.31 -4.06
C GLY A 129 -23.28 3.32 -5.58
N THR A 130 -22.28 3.93 -6.20
CA THR A 130 -22.14 4.00 -7.66
C THR A 130 -20.81 3.37 -8.06
N VAL A 131 -20.76 2.71 -9.22
CA VAL A 131 -19.48 2.32 -9.84
C VAL A 131 -19.29 3.15 -11.10
N LYS A 132 -18.19 3.89 -11.16
CA LYS A 132 -17.74 4.61 -12.35
C LYS A 132 -16.56 3.87 -12.95
N LEU A 133 -16.76 3.31 -14.15
CA LEU A 133 -15.75 2.56 -14.89
C LEU A 133 -15.27 3.40 -16.07
N PHE A 134 -14.00 3.78 -16.10
CA PHE A 134 -13.41 4.38 -17.30
C PHE A 134 -13.26 3.34 -18.40
N ILE A 135 -13.39 3.77 -19.65
CA ILE A 135 -13.21 2.91 -20.82
C ILE A 135 -11.73 2.93 -21.21
N PRO A 136 -11.09 1.76 -21.46
CA PRO A 136 -9.71 1.69 -21.91
C PRO A 136 -9.43 2.55 -23.14
N GLU A 137 -8.21 3.08 -23.23
CA GLU A 137 -7.78 3.84 -24.40
C GLU A 137 -7.84 2.96 -25.67
N ASN A 138 -8.22 3.56 -26.81
CA ASN A 138 -8.35 2.91 -28.11
C ASN A 138 -9.56 1.98 -28.31
N ILE A 139 -10.53 1.98 -27.39
CA ILE A 139 -11.82 1.34 -27.60
C ILE A 139 -12.82 2.36 -28.17
N ASN A 140 -13.66 1.96 -29.12
CA ASN A 140 -14.78 2.80 -29.54
C ASN A 140 -15.78 2.90 -28.39
N HIS A 141 -15.96 4.10 -27.84
CA HIS A 141 -16.82 4.31 -26.66
C HIS A 141 -18.30 4.03 -26.94
N LEU A 142 -18.75 4.17 -28.20
CA LEU A 142 -20.13 3.90 -28.57
C LEU A 142 -20.45 2.41 -28.37
N GLU A 143 -21.63 2.14 -27.80
CA GLU A 143 -22.16 0.78 -27.63
C GLU A 143 -21.32 -0.14 -26.71
N CYS A 144 -20.47 0.45 -25.86
CA CYS A 144 -19.84 -0.27 -24.75
C CYS A 144 -20.85 -0.55 -23.63
N ARG A 145 -20.72 -1.69 -22.96
CA ARG A 145 -21.63 -2.14 -21.89
C ARG A 145 -20.85 -2.65 -20.69
N VAL A 146 -21.41 -2.47 -19.50
CA VAL A 146 -20.87 -2.97 -18.24
C VAL A 146 -21.96 -3.68 -17.46
N PHE A 147 -21.62 -4.74 -16.74
CA PHE A 147 -22.53 -5.40 -15.81
C PHE A 147 -21.79 -6.05 -14.66
N ILE A 148 -22.54 -6.40 -13.62
CA ILE A 148 -22.06 -7.19 -12.48
C ILE A 148 -22.66 -8.59 -12.61
N PRO A 149 -21.84 -9.63 -12.89
CA PRO A 149 -22.32 -11.00 -12.97
C PRO A 149 -23.06 -11.45 -11.71
N GLY A 150 -24.09 -12.26 -11.90
CA GLY A 150 -24.93 -12.73 -10.80
C GLY A 150 -25.79 -11.64 -10.17
N THR A 151 -26.07 -10.57 -10.91
CA THR A 151 -26.99 -9.49 -10.53
C THR A 151 -27.81 -9.04 -11.73
N SER A 152 -28.87 -8.29 -11.50
CA SER A 152 -29.64 -7.59 -12.54
C SER A 152 -29.01 -6.24 -12.96
N ILE A 153 -27.78 -5.95 -12.54
CA ILE A 153 -27.18 -4.61 -12.66
C ILE A 153 -26.30 -4.54 -13.91
N SER A 154 -26.70 -3.68 -14.84
CA SER A 154 -25.98 -3.38 -16.06
C SER A 154 -26.17 -1.92 -16.48
N SER A 155 -25.30 -1.44 -17.36
CA SER A 155 -25.42 -0.14 -18.02
C SER A 155 -24.80 -0.20 -19.42
N GLU A 156 -25.30 0.65 -20.30
CA GLU A 156 -24.81 0.80 -21.68
C GLU A 156 -24.36 2.25 -21.91
N ASN A 157 -23.32 2.45 -22.72
CA ASN A 157 -22.78 3.76 -23.03
C ASN A 157 -23.45 4.35 -24.28
N SER A 158 -24.70 4.77 -24.14
CA SER A 158 -25.47 5.34 -25.26
C SER A 158 -25.01 6.74 -25.68
N ASN A 159 -24.26 7.44 -24.82
CA ASN A 159 -23.88 8.85 -25.03
C ASN A 159 -22.43 9.03 -25.55
N GLY A 160 -21.65 7.95 -25.62
CA GLY A 160 -20.26 7.99 -26.11
C GLY A 160 -19.27 8.65 -25.13
N GLU A 161 -19.64 8.75 -23.85
CA GLU A 161 -18.74 9.22 -22.78
C GLU A 161 -17.52 8.29 -22.66
N ASN A 162 -16.41 8.76 -22.11
CA ASN A 162 -15.23 7.91 -21.88
C ASN A 162 -15.34 7.04 -20.61
N TYR A 163 -16.54 6.93 -20.02
CA TYR A 163 -16.82 6.13 -18.84
C TYR A 163 -18.25 5.56 -18.88
N LEU A 164 -18.46 4.50 -18.11
CA LEU A 164 -19.75 3.87 -17.81
C LEU A 164 -20.09 4.07 -16.33
N VAL A 165 -21.37 4.16 -16.02
CA VAL A 165 -21.88 4.29 -14.65
C VAL A 165 -22.85 3.17 -14.36
N LEU A 166 -22.55 2.37 -13.33
CA LEU A 166 -23.55 1.52 -12.68
C LEU A 166 -24.08 2.27 -11.48
N ASP A 167 -25.34 2.69 -11.56
CA ASP A 167 -26.03 3.33 -10.43
C ASP A 167 -26.69 2.30 -9.51
N SER A 168 -26.94 2.69 -8.27
CA SER A 168 -27.68 1.89 -7.29
C SER A 168 -27.05 0.50 -7.01
N VAL A 169 -25.71 0.42 -7.04
CA VAL A 169 -24.97 -0.81 -6.76
C VAL A 169 -24.97 -1.09 -5.25
N PRO A 170 -25.31 -2.32 -4.80
CA PRO A 170 -25.22 -2.69 -3.39
C PRO A 170 -23.86 -2.34 -2.79
N ALA A 171 -23.86 -1.62 -1.67
CA ALA A 171 -22.62 -1.27 -0.98
C ALA A 171 -21.97 -2.52 -0.36
N GLY A 172 -20.64 -2.62 -0.47
CA GLY A 172 -19.87 -3.78 -0.04
C GLY A 172 -18.94 -4.30 -1.13
N LYS A 173 -18.44 -5.54 -0.94
CA LYS A 173 -17.55 -6.20 -1.88
C LYS A 173 -18.36 -6.72 -3.08
N ILE A 174 -17.94 -6.36 -4.28
CA ILE A 174 -18.46 -6.85 -5.56
C ILE A 174 -17.38 -7.74 -6.18
N SER A 175 -17.65 -9.03 -6.31
CA SER A 175 -16.66 -10.02 -6.74
C SER A 175 -16.06 -9.75 -8.11
N LYS A 176 -16.88 -9.26 -9.05
CA LYS A 176 -16.44 -8.98 -10.42
C LYS A 176 -17.30 -7.91 -11.09
N VAL A 177 -16.65 -7.04 -11.86
CA VAL A 177 -17.28 -6.14 -12.83
C VAL A 177 -16.80 -6.55 -14.22
N CYS A 178 -17.73 -6.70 -15.16
CA CYS A 178 -17.44 -7.10 -16.54
C CYS A 178 -17.71 -5.97 -17.51
N PHE A 179 -16.79 -5.80 -18.45
CA PHE A 179 -16.88 -4.87 -19.55
C PHE A 179 -17.04 -5.64 -20.86
N VAL A 180 -17.89 -5.12 -21.76
CA VAL A 180 -18.23 -5.76 -23.03
C VAL A 180 -18.26 -4.69 -24.13
N THR A 181 -17.53 -4.93 -25.21
CA THR A 181 -17.59 -4.15 -26.45
C THR A 181 -18.58 -4.77 -27.44
N ALA A 182 -18.95 -4.03 -28.49
CA ALA A 182 -19.83 -4.55 -29.55
C ALA A 182 -19.25 -5.78 -30.28
N SER A 183 -17.92 -5.96 -30.27
CA SER A 183 -17.22 -7.08 -30.90
C SER A 183 -17.03 -8.30 -30.00
N ASP A 184 -17.28 -8.19 -28.70
CA ASP A 184 -16.97 -9.26 -27.76
C ASP A 184 -18.04 -10.35 -27.77
N SER A 185 -17.60 -11.60 -27.96
CA SER A 185 -18.44 -12.79 -27.78
C SER A 185 -18.46 -13.29 -26.33
N VAL A 186 -17.49 -12.86 -25.50
CA VAL A 186 -17.35 -13.24 -24.09
C VAL A 186 -17.00 -12.00 -23.26
N PRO A 187 -17.74 -11.69 -22.18
CA PRO A 187 -17.40 -10.59 -21.30
C PRO A 187 -16.05 -10.77 -20.60
N ALA A 188 -15.17 -9.77 -20.72
CA ALA A 188 -13.92 -9.74 -19.97
C ALA A 188 -14.17 -9.15 -18.57
N ALA A 189 -13.52 -9.73 -17.56
CA ALA A 189 -13.44 -9.11 -16.25
C ALA A 189 -12.53 -7.89 -16.33
N THR A 190 -13.02 -6.73 -15.89
CA THR A 190 -12.21 -5.49 -15.82
C THR A 190 -11.82 -5.13 -14.39
N ARG A 191 -12.57 -5.65 -13.41
CA ARG A 191 -12.22 -5.51 -12.00
C ARG A 191 -12.73 -6.68 -11.19
N TYR A 192 -11.89 -7.21 -10.33
CA TYR A 192 -12.26 -8.15 -9.27
C TYR A 192 -12.26 -7.45 -7.92
N ASP A 193 -13.05 -8.01 -6.99
CA ASP A 193 -13.04 -7.64 -5.58
C ASP A 193 -13.21 -6.13 -5.30
N LEU A 194 -14.02 -5.46 -6.13
CA LEU A 194 -14.29 -4.03 -6.02
C LEU A 194 -15.09 -3.73 -4.75
N THR A 195 -14.60 -2.85 -3.89
CA THR A 195 -15.39 -2.35 -2.76
C THR A 195 -16.20 -1.13 -3.18
N VAL A 196 -17.52 -1.23 -3.10
CA VAL A 196 -18.45 -0.14 -3.40
C VAL A 196 -18.86 0.55 -2.09
N PRO A 197 -18.48 1.81 -1.88
CA PRO A 197 -18.87 2.55 -0.68
C PRO A 197 -20.36 2.92 -0.72
N SER A 198 -21.00 3.00 0.45
CA SER A 198 -22.39 3.44 0.57
C SER A 198 -22.50 4.95 0.29
N GLN A 199 -23.43 5.35 -0.58
CA GLN A 199 -23.69 6.75 -0.98
C GLN A 199 -22.49 7.47 -1.62
N ASP A 200 -21.51 6.72 -2.11
CA ASP A 200 -20.30 7.26 -2.76
C ASP A 200 -19.94 6.42 -4.00
N THR A 201 -18.93 6.85 -4.75
CA THR A 201 -18.54 6.27 -6.03
C THR A 201 -17.26 5.45 -5.91
N ALA A 202 -17.33 4.17 -6.23
CA ALA A 202 -16.15 3.37 -6.54
C ALA A 202 -15.68 3.69 -7.96
N VAL A 203 -14.44 4.15 -8.10
CA VAL A 203 -13.85 4.52 -9.39
C VAL A 203 -12.90 3.43 -9.87
N VAL A 204 -13.15 2.92 -11.08
CA VAL A 204 -12.24 2.02 -11.80
C VAL A 204 -11.62 2.82 -12.94
N ALA A 205 -10.53 3.54 -12.65
CA ALA A 205 -9.86 4.43 -13.61
C ALA A 205 -8.90 3.72 -14.56
N HIS A 206 -8.25 2.64 -14.09
CA HIS A 206 -7.29 1.84 -14.86
C HIS A 206 -7.85 0.42 -15.10
N PRO A 207 -8.91 0.29 -15.93
CA PRO A 207 -9.67 -0.94 -16.15
C PRO A 207 -8.86 -2.13 -16.72
N GLU A 208 -7.66 -1.88 -17.23
CA GLU A 208 -6.74 -2.87 -17.79
C GLU A 208 -6.07 -3.72 -16.70
N TRP A 209 -5.91 -3.17 -15.49
CA TRP A 209 -5.48 -3.90 -14.31
C TRP A 209 -6.69 -4.55 -13.66
N LYS A 210 -6.73 -5.85 -13.46
CA LYS A 210 -7.96 -6.50 -12.99
C LYS A 210 -8.12 -6.52 -11.47
N PHE A 211 -7.03 -6.35 -10.72
CA PHE A 211 -7.08 -6.29 -9.26
C PHE A 211 -6.54 -4.97 -8.73
N SER A 212 -7.07 -4.56 -7.58
CA SER A 212 -6.60 -3.37 -6.87
C SER A 212 -6.67 -3.60 -5.36
N ARG A 213 -5.83 -2.87 -4.62
CA ARG A 213 -5.88 -2.80 -3.17
C ARG A 213 -5.48 -1.40 -2.71
N ASN A 214 -6.22 -0.86 -1.74
CA ASN A 214 -5.78 0.32 -1.02
C ASN A 214 -4.77 -0.05 0.06
N ILE A 215 -3.68 0.70 0.11
CA ILE A 215 -2.61 0.60 1.09
C ILE A 215 -2.69 1.88 1.93
N ARG A 216 -3.01 1.74 3.20
CA ARG A 216 -3.23 2.87 4.09
C ARG A 216 -1.92 3.32 4.74
N LEU A 217 -1.73 4.63 4.83
CA LEU A 217 -0.63 5.26 5.54
C LEU A 217 -1.17 5.76 6.88
N ASN A 218 -0.72 5.17 7.99
CA ASN A 218 -1.16 5.54 9.34
C ASN A 218 -0.04 6.31 10.06
N THR A 219 -0.17 7.63 10.09
CA THR A 219 0.78 8.53 10.77
C THR A 219 0.29 8.96 12.16
N THR A 220 -0.88 8.51 12.61
CA THR A 220 -1.37 8.78 13.97
C THR A 220 -0.48 8.15 15.05
N GLY A 221 -0.74 8.46 16.31
CA GLY A 221 -0.07 7.82 17.45
C GLY A 221 -0.30 6.31 17.59
N TYR A 222 -1.22 5.71 16.82
CA TYR A 222 -1.41 4.26 16.74
C TYR A 222 -0.67 3.62 15.55
N GLY A 223 0.04 4.43 14.75
CA GLY A 223 0.95 4.00 13.69
C GLY A 223 2.29 4.72 13.85
N ALA A 224 2.84 5.27 12.77
CA ALA A 224 4.18 5.85 12.76
C ALA A 224 4.37 7.09 13.68
N GLY A 225 3.29 7.69 14.19
CA GLY A 225 3.34 8.81 15.12
C GLY A 225 4.04 10.05 14.56
N ILE A 226 3.70 10.43 13.33
CA ILE A 226 4.24 11.60 12.63
C ILE A 226 3.20 12.72 12.68
N THR A 227 3.58 13.89 13.20
CA THR A 227 2.66 15.02 13.39
C THR A 227 2.71 16.07 12.29
N GLU A 228 3.78 16.08 11.49
CA GLU A 228 3.98 17.00 10.37
C GLU A 228 3.72 16.31 9.04
N ASP A 229 3.38 17.10 8.02
CA ASP A 229 3.33 16.61 6.65
C ASP A 229 4.76 16.37 6.14
N VAL A 230 4.97 15.24 5.47
CA VAL A 230 6.25 14.87 4.88
C VAL A 230 6.11 14.80 3.37
N TYR A 231 6.94 15.54 2.65
CA TYR A 231 6.86 15.68 1.19
C TYR A 231 7.86 14.76 0.47
N ASN A 232 7.49 14.34 -0.74
CA ASN A 232 8.31 13.55 -1.66
C ASN A 232 9.04 12.38 -0.96
N PHE A 233 8.28 11.57 -0.24
CA PHE A 233 8.79 10.50 0.61
C PHE A 233 8.72 9.14 -0.11
N PRO A 234 9.85 8.40 -0.22
CA PRO A 234 9.85 7.01 -0.67
C PRO A 234 9.28 6.09 0.42
N VAL A 235 8.05 5.61 0.22
CA VAL A 235 7.39 4.62 1.09
C VAL A 235 7.80 3.22 0.65
N LEU A 236 8.36 2.43 1.57
CA LEU A 236 8.61 1.00 1.39
C LEU A 236 7.33 0.21 1.60
N ILE A 237 6.94 -0.57 0.60
CA ILE A 237 5.82 -1.50 0.63
C ILE A 237 6.38 -2.91 0.59
N ARG A 238 5.98 -3.74 1.56
CA ARG A 238 6.39 -5.15 1.65
C ARG A 238 5.22 -6.08 1.37
N LEU A 239 5.33 -6.88 0.32
CA LEU A 239 4.36 -7.92 -0.01
C LEU A 239 4.85 -9.27 0.47
N ASN A 240 3.93 -10.06 1.02
CA ASN A 240 4.15 -11.43 1.42
C ASN A 240 2.90 -12.29 1.18
N SER A 241 3.00 -13.60 1.36
CA SER A 241 1.87 -14.53 1.14
C SER A 241 0.63 -14.26 2.02
N GLY A 242 0.78 -13.55 3.13
CA GLY A 242 -0.32 -13.14 4.00
C GLY A 242 -1.09 -11.92 3.49
N ASN A 243 -0.47 -11.08 2.65
CA ASN A 243 -1.09 -9.88 2.12
C ASN A 243 -1.19 -9.86 0.58
N PHE A 244 -0.53 -10.74 -0.16
CA PHE A 244 -0.52 -10.68 -1.63
C PHE A 244 -0.48 -12.07 -2.27
N ILE A 245 -1.22 -12.23 -3.37
CA ILE A 245 -1.28 -13.47 -4.14
C ILE A 245 -0.37 -13.33 -5.37
N PHE A 246 0.89 -13.75 -5.23
CA PHE A 246 1.92 -13.58 -6.26
C PHE A 246 1.58 -14.20 -7.62
N THR A 247 0.73 -15.23 -7.66
CA THR A 247 0.30 -15.87 -8.92
C THR A 247 -0.68 -15.02 -9.74
N GLN A 248 -1.20 -13.91 -9.17
CA GLN A 248 -2.07 -12.97 -9.90
C GLN A 248 -1.29 -11.89 -10.66
N ALA A 249 0.00 -11.71 -10.36
CA ALA A 249 0.86 -10.76 -11.05
C ALA A 249 1.85 -11.51 -11.96
N LYS A 250 2.58 -10.76 -12.79
CA LYS A 250 3.65 -11.32 -13.60
C LYS A 250 4.78 -11.87 -12.71
N PRO A 251 5.55 -12.88 -13.19
CA PRO A 251 6.59 -13.52 -12.39
C PRO A 251 7.68 -12.58 -11.87
N ASP A 252 7.86 -11.41 -12.48
CA ASP A 252 8.80 -10.35 -12.12
C ASP A 252 8.12 -9.11 -11.52
N GLY A 253 6.79 -9.13 -11.38
CA GLY A 253 6.01 -7.98 -10.91
C GLY A 253 5.91 -6.83 -11.90
N ALA A 254 6.30 -7.01 -13.17
CA ALA A 254 6.32 -5.93 -14.18
C ALA A 254 4.95 -5.25 -14.40
N ASP A 255 3.86 -5.93 -14.05
CA ASP A 255 2.50 -5.42 -14.15
C ASP A 255 1.98 -4.73 -12.89
N ILE A 256 2.77 -4.53 -11.82
CA ILE A 256 2.27 -3.74 -10.68
C ILE A 256 2.26 -2.24 -11.00
N ARG A 257 1.29 -1.51 -10.49
CA ARG A 257 1.26 -0.03 -10.51
C ARG A 257 0.76 0.53 -9.18
N PHE A 258 1.11 1.77 -8.91
CA PHE A 258 0.63 2.51 -7.75
C PHE A 258 -0.03 3.81 -8.20
N THR A 259 -1.12 4.20 -7.54
CA THR A 259 -1.81 5.47 -7.82
C THR A 259 -2.15 6.20 -6.53
N LYS A 260 -2.26 7.52 -6.62
CA LYS A 260 -2.94 8.35 -5.61
C LYS A 260 -4.45 8.10 -5.61
N SER A 261 -5.14 8.69 -4.64
CA SER A 261 -6.62 8.68 -4.57
C SER A 261 -7.30 9.35 -5.77
N ASP A 262 -6.61 10.30 -6.43
CA ASP A 262 -7.08 10.95 -7.66
C ASP A 262 -6.74 10.13 -8.92
N THR A 263 -6.25 8.89 -8.75
CA THR A 263 -5.92 7.91 -9.80
C THR A 263 -4.65 8.19 -10.60
N VAL A 264 -3.90 9.25 -10.28
CA VAL A 264 -2.61 9.54 -10.93
C VAL A 264 -1.56 8.49 -10.51
N PHE A 265 -0.81 7.96 -11.48
CA PHE A 265 0.27 7.01 -11.23
C PHE A 265 1.41 7.64 -10.40
N LEU A 266 1.95 6.83 -9.48
CA LEU A 266 3.11 7.17 -8.66
C LEU A 266 4.36 6.47 -9.19
N PRO A 267 5.53 7.15 -9.20
CA PRO A 267 6.80 6.49 -9.44
C PRO A 267 7.06 5.41 -8.40
N TYR A 268 7.63 4.30 -8.84
CA TYR A 268 7.98 3.18 -7.96
C TYR A 268 9.24 2.47 -8.42
N GLU A 269 9.86 1.72 -7.52
CA GLU A 269 10.98 0.84 -7.78
C GLU A 269 10.69 -0.53 -7.17
N ILE A 270 10.75 -1.59 -7.99
CA ILE A 270 10.81 -2.97 -7.51
C ILE A 270 12.26 -3.25 -7.09
N LYS A 271 12.53 -3.14 -5.79
CA LYS A 271 13.85 -3.49 -5.21
C LYS A 271 14.06 -5.00 -5.25
N ARG A 272 13.04 -5.77 -4.89
CA ARG A 272 13.07 -7.25 -4.92
C ARG A 272 11.69 -7.79 -5.24
N TRP A 273 11.67 -8.83 -6.06
CA TRP A 273 10.49 -9.65 -6.34
C TRP A 273 10.89 -11.13 -6.36
N ASP A 274 10.58 -11.85 -5.29
CA ASP A 274 10.89 -13.27 -5.12
C ASP A 274 9.59 -14.07 -5.03
N VAL A 275 9.12 -14.57 -6.17
CA VAL A 275 7.90 -15.39 -6.25
C VAL A 275 8.05 -16.71 -5.50
N ALA A 276 9.25 -17.28 -5.42
CA ALA A 276 9.49 -18.56 -4.76
C ALA A 276 9.35 -18.44 -3.23
N LYS A 277 9.87 -17.36 -2.66
CA LYS A 277 9.67 -17.02 -1.24
C LYS A 277 8.35 -16.29 -0.96
N GLN A 278 7.67 -15.85 -2.02
CA GLN A 278 6.50 -14.97 -1.94
C GLN A 278 6.82 -13.73 -1.12
N LEU A 279 7.91 -13.03 -1.47
CA LEU A 279 8.35 -11.79 -0.84
C LEU A 279 8.64 -10.73 -1.91
N ALA A 280 8.21 -9.50 -1.68
CA ALA A 280 8.62 -8.36 -2.50
C ALA A 280 8.76 -7.08 -1.69
N GLU A 281 9.70 -6.25 -2.10
CA GLU A 281 9.98 -4.93 -1.55
C GLU A 281 9.90 -3.93 -2.70
N ILE A 282 9.00 -2.95 -2.54
CA ILE A 282 8.74 -1.92 -3.55
C ILE A 282 8.82 -0.56 -2.88
N TRP A 283 9.62 0.34 -3.41
CA TRP A 283 9.62 1.74 -3.01
C TRP A 283 8.63 2.52 -3.87
N VAL A 284 7.78 3.33 -3.25
CA VAL A 284 6.80 4.17 -3.97
C VAL A 284 6.96 5.61 -3.51
N LYS A 285 7.17 6.53 -4.44
CA LYS A 285 7.27 7.95 -4.12
C LYS A 285 5.89 8.53 -3.88
N VAL A 286 5.65 8.97 -2.64
CA VAL A 286 4.43 9.67 -2.25
C VAL A 286 4.76 11.15 -2.10
N ASP A 287 4.06 12.01 -2.84
CA ASP A 287 4.30 13.45 -2.89
C ASP A 287 4.02 14.15 -1.56
N THR A 288 2.99 13.71 -0.83
CA THR A 288 2.71 14.20 0.52
C THR A 288 2.16 13.05 1.35
N VAL A 289 2.81 12.77 2.48
CA VAL A 289 2.29 11.92 3.55
C VAL A 289 1.79 12.84 4.66
N TYR A 290 0.49 12.85 4.92
CA TYR A 290 -0.12 13.78 5.87
C TYR A 290 0.20 13.39 7.31
N GLY A 291 0.48 14.40 8.14
CA GLY A 291 0.71 14.22 9.57
C GLY A 291 -0.57 13.89 10.34
N ASN A 292 -0.48 12.98 11.31
CA ASN A 292 -1.56 12.56 12.19
C ASN A 292 -2.85 12.15 11.46
N ASP A 293 -2.69 11.39 10.38
CA ASP A 293 -3.77 10.91 9.53
C ASP A 293 -3.83 9.36 9.54
N SER A 294 -5.05 8.82 9.50
CA SER A 294 -5.31 7.37 9.45
C SER A 294 -6.24 6.97 8.31
N LEU A 295 -6.49 7.86 7.35
CA LEU A 295 -7.41 7.67 6.24
C LEU A 295 -6.70 7.74 4.88
N GLN A 296 -5.54 8.39 4.82
CA GLN A 296 -4.74 8.49 3.61
C GLN A 296 -4.37 7.10 3.11
N SER A 297 -4.54 6.89 1.81
CA SER A 297 -4.15 5.66 1.14
C SER A 297 -3.66 5.93 -0.27
N ILE A 298 -2.79 5.04 -0.75
CA ILE A 298 -2.50 4.86 -2.17
C ILE A 298 -3.13 3.56 -2.64
N SER A 299 -3.35 3.39 -3.94
CA SER A 299 -3.87 2.15 -4.49
C SER A 299 -2.77 1.41 -5.25
N MET A 300 -2.62 0.12 -4.99
CA MET A 300 -1.84 -0.81 -5.80
C MET A 300 -2.77 -1.46 -6.83
N LEU A 301 -2.25 -1.71 -8.04
CA LEU A 301 -2.94 -2.33 -9.17
C LEU A 301 -2.08 -3.48 -9.70
N TRP A 302 -2.67 -4.62 -10.09
CA TRP A 302 -1.96 -5.75 -10.74
C TRP A 302 -2.90 -6.56 -11.67
N ASP A 303 -2.37 -7.61 -12.32
CA ASP A 303 -3.03 -8.46 -13.32
C ASP A 303 -3.37 -7.72 -14.61
N ASN A 304 -2.36 -7.04 -15.17
CA ASN A 304 -2.40 -6.53 -16.54
C ASN A 304 -1.37 -7.31 -17.39
N PRO A 305 -1.79 -8.29 -18.20
CA PRO A 305 -0.88 -9.11 -18.99
C PRO A 305 -0.13 -8.32 -20.07
N ASP A 306 -0.64 -7.17 -20.49
CA ASP A 306 -0.04 -6.32 -21.52
C ASP A 306 0.88 -5.24 -20.94
N ALA A 307 0.88 -5.04 -19.61
CA ALA A 307 1.73 -4.06 -18.96
C ALA A 307 3.22 -4.42 -19.08
N LEU A 308 4.03 -3.49 -19.58
CA LEU A 308 5.50 -3.58 -19.54
C LEU A 308 6.03 -3.15 -18.17
N ASP A 309 7.26 -3.53 -17.85
CA ASP A 309 7.90 -3.00 -16.64
C ASP A 309 8.01 -1.47 -16.70
N ASN A 310 7.80 -0.84 -15.55
CA ASN A 310 7.89 0.60 -15.36
C ASN A 310 8.52 0.95 -14.00
N SER A 311 9.28 0.02 -13.41
CA SER A 311 10.12 0.26 -12.24
C SER A 311 11.23 1.27 -12.57
N LYS A 312 11.32 2.35 -11.78
CA LYS A 312 12.24 3.47 -12.01
C LYS A 312 12.75 4.07 -10.69
N SER A 313 13.85 3.51 -10.20
CA SER A 313 14.56 3.98 -9.01
C SER A 313 14.84 5.49 -9.01
N SER A 314 15.36 6.01 -10.12
CA SER A 314 15.74 7.43 -10.22
C SER A 314 14.57 8.44 -10.17
N GLU A 315 13.34 8.00 -10.43
CA GLU A 315 12.14 8.84 -10.24
C GLU A 315 11.64 8.78 -8.78
N VAL A 316 11.93 7.68 -8.06
CA VAL A 316 11.64 7.52 -6.62
C VAL A 316 12.64 8.29 -5.77
N PHE A 317 13.93 8.09 -6.04
CA PHE A 317 15.06 8.74 -5.38
C PHE A 317 15.60 9.90 -6.23
N ASP A 318 14.71 10.85 -6.49
CA ASP A 318 14.93 11.96 -7.41
C ASP A 318 15.96 12.96 -6.87
N THR A 319 16.93 13.34 -7.71
CA THR A 319 17.97 14.31 -7.34
C THR A 319 17.40 15.72 -7.18
N ALA A 320 16.25 16.03 -7.79
CA ALA A 320 15.51 17.28 -7.55
C ALA A 320 14.93 17.35 -6.12
N ASP A 321 14.69 16.21 -5.47
CA ASP A 321 14.28 16.11 -4.06
C ASP A 321 15.49 16.05 -3.10
N GLY A 322 16.68 16.40 -3.62
CA GLY A 322 17.91 16.51 -2.87
C GLY A 322 18.65 15.21 -2.64
N PHE A 323 18.18 14.06 -3.14
CA PHE A 323 18.95 12.82 -3.09
C PHE A 323 20.25 12.98 -3.90
N ALA A 324 21.34 12.50 -3.34
CA ALA A 324 22.67 12.55 -3.95
C ALA A 324 23.20 11.15 -4.26
N GLY A 325 22.87 10.16 -3.44
CA GLY A 325 23.11 8.73 -3.69
C GLY A 325 22.27 7.87 -2.77
N VAL A 326 21.78 6.75 -3.27
CA VAL A 326 20.99 5.76 -2.51
C VAL A 326 21.47 4.37 -2.91
N TRP A 327 21.99 3.61 -1.96
CA TRP A 327 22.47 2.25 -2.16
C TRP A 327 21.67 1.30 -1.28
N HIS A 328 20.80 0.51 -1.92
CA HIS A 328 20.03 -0.53 -1.23
C HIS A 328 20.93 -1.64 -0.67
N LEU A 329 22.07 -1.88 -1.34
CA LEU A 329 23.04 -2.93 -1.00
C LEU A 329 22.40 -4.34 -1.03
N SER A 330 21.46 -4.56 -1.94
CA SER A 330 20.64 -5.77 -2.03
C SER A 330 21.13 -6.78 -3.07
N GLU A 331 22.24 -6.51 -3.75
CA GLU A 331 22.78 -7.40 -4.77
C GLU A 331 23.19 -8.75 -4.17
N VAL A 332 22.78 -9.83 -4.83
CA VAL A 332 23.07 -11.22 -4.43
C VAL A 332 24.30 -11.81 -5.11
N SER A 333 24.82 -11.10 -6.13
CA SER A 333 26.01 -11.48 -6.90
C SER A 333 26.56 -10.26 -7.64
N GLY A 334 27.78 -10.36 -8.17
CA GLY A 334 28.42 -9.29 -8.93
C GLY A 334 29.41 -8.46 -8.11
N THR A 335 29.89 -7.37 -8.70
CA THR A 335 30.97 -6.53 -8.16
C THR A 335 30.55 -5.09 -7.91
N HIS A 336 29.27 -4.75 -8.12
CA HIS A 336 28.77 -3.39 -8.05
C HIS A 336 27.65 -3.23 -7.04
N ALA A 337 27.71 -2.15 -6.27
CA ALA A 337 26.61 -1.63 -5.48
C ALA A 337 25.97 -0.50 -6.28
N PHE A 338 24.75 -0.71 -6.80
CA PHE A 338 24.11 0.28 -7.67
C PHE A 338 23.57 1.47 -6.86
N ASP A 339 23.71 2.65 -7.44
CA ASP A 339 23.06 3.87 -6.95
C ASP A 339 21.68 3.98 -7.60
N ALA A 340 20.64 4.12 -6.78
CA ALA A 340 19.26 4.23 -7.21
C ALA A 340 18.92 5.62 -7.77
N THR A 341 19.80 6.62 -7.62
CA THR A 341 19.59 7.98 -8.14
C THR A 341 20.12 8.15 -9.57
N SER A 342 19.75 9.27 -10.22
CA SER A 342 20.29 9.63 -11.53
C SER A 342 21.76 10.08 -11.52
N ASN A 343 22.37 10.30 -10.34
CA ASN A 343 23.80 10.62 -10.24
C ASN A 343 24.68 9.41 -10.55
N ASN A 344 24.15 8.20 -10.42
CA ASN A 344 24.82 6.95 -10.78
C ASN A 344 26.22 6.81 -10.12
N ALA A 345 26.30 7.15 -8.82
CA ALA A 345 27.49 6.97 -7.98
C ALA A 345 27.69 5.48 -7.62
N VAL A 346 27.86 4.64 -8.65
CA VAL A 346 27.98 3.19 -8.51
C VAL A 346 29.21 2.82 -7.69
N GLY A 347 28.99 2.04 -6.64
CA GLY A 347 30.04 1.47 -5.80
C GLY A 347 30.65 0.21 -6.41
N THR A 348 31.90 -0.05 -6.09
CA THR A 348 32.58 -1.33 -6.36
C THR A 348 32.75 -2.08 -5.05
N TYR A 349 32.24 -3.31 -5.02
CA TYR A 349 32.45 -4.22 -3.90
C TYR A 349 33.91 -4.69 -3.86
N THR A 350 34.59 -4.45 -2.75
CA THR A 350 35.98 -4.87 -2.52
C THR A 350 36.03 -6.11 -1.62
N GLY A 351 37.04 -6.97 -1.79
CA GLY A 351 37.21 -8.17 -0.96
C GLY A 351 36.13 -9.24 -1.17
N GLY A 352 35.40 -9.19 -2.30
CA GLY A 352 34.44 -10.21 -2.70
C GLY A 352 33.04 -10.12 -2.07
N LEU A 353 32.58 -8.94 -1.62
CA LEU A 353 31.22 -8.72 -1.08
C LEU A 353 30.15 -8.79 -2.19
N PRO A 354 29.31 -9.83 -2.27
CA PRO A 354 27.88 -9.70 -1.94
C PRO A 354 27.45 -10.73 -0.89
N GLN A 355 28.00 -10.63 0.31
CA GLN A 355 27.64 -11.52 1.41
C GLN A 355 26.26 -11.13 1.95
N THR A 356 25.22 -11.52 1.22
CA THR A 356 23.84 -11.12 1.50
C THR A 356 23.39 -11.58 2.88
N ILE A 357 22.73 -10.68 3.58
CA ILE A 357 22.11 -10.93 4.89
C ILE A 357 20.74 -10.25 4.94
N ASP A 358 19.79 -10.88 5.64
CA ASP A 358 18.48 -10.28 5.85
C ASP A 358 18.60 -9.04 6.76
N CYS A 359 17.88 -7.98 6.39
CA CYS A 359 17.78 -6.73 7.11
C CYS A 359 16.30 -6.27 7.21
N PRO A 360 15.97 -5.28 8.06
CA PRO A 360 14.59 -4.83 8.26
C PRO A 360 13.86 -4.40 6.97
N SER A 361 14.59 -3.92 5.95
CA SER A 361 14.06 -3.49 4.65
C SER A 361 14.35 -4.47 3.51
N GLY A 362 14.59 -5.74 3.82
CA GLY A 362 14.85 -6.81 2.84
C GLY A 362 16.24 -7.42 3.00
N THR A 363 17.18 -7.06 2.12
CA THR A 363 18.55 -7.56 2.14
C THR A 363 19.58 -6.44 2.24
N GLY A 364 20.71 -6.76 2.89
CA GLY A 364 21.92 -5.93 2.97
C GLY A 364 23.18 -6.76 2.79
N GLN A 365 24.34 -6.17 3.14
CA GLN A 365 25.66 -6.78 2.96
C GLN A 365 26.38 -6.97 4.29
N ASN A 366 26.96 -8.15 4.48
CA ASN A 366 27.75 -8.50 5.67
C ASN A 366 29.26 -8.34 5.40
N ILE A 367 29.89 -7.38 6.07
CA ILE A 367 31.32 -7.08 6.06
C ILE A 367 31.98 -7.87 7.20
N THR A 368 32.68 -8.95 6.85
CA THR A 368 33.26 -9.89 7.83
C THR A 368 34.78 -9.81 7.93
N ILE A 369 35.46 -9.26 6.92
CA ILE A 369 36.92 -9.14 6.88
C ILE A 369 37.34 -7.67 6.93
N ILE A 370 37.84 -7.26 8.10
CA ILE A 370 38.41 -5.93 8.37
C ILE A 370 39.50 -5.59 7.32
N ASP A 371 39.58 -4.34 6.90
CA ASP A 371 40.52 -3.74 5.94
C ASP A 371 40.46 -4.26 4.50
N SER A 372 39.67 -5.30 4.23
CA SER A 372 39.60 -5.95 2.92
C SER A 372 38.22 -5.88 2.29
N GLN A 373 37.16 -5.80 3.09
CA GLN A 373 35.78 -5.78 2.61
C GLN A 373 35.13 -4.43 2.88
N TYR A 374 34.72 -3.75 1.80
CA TYR A 374 34.04 -2.46 1.82
C TYR A 374 33.45 -2.16 0.43
N ILE A 375 32.74 -1.04 0.31
CA ILE A 375 32.22 -0.53 -0.96
C ILE A 375 32.91 0.80 -1.29
N ASP A 376 33.48 0.90 -2.50
CA ASP A 376 34.21 2.08 -2.99
C ASP A 376 33.45 2.73 -4.16
N MET A 377 32.92 3.93 -3.96
CA MET A 377 32.21 4.69 -5.00
C MET A 377 33.15 5.62 -5.80
N GLY A 378 34.45 5.65 -5.47
CA GLY A 378 35.42 6.53 -6.09
C GLY A 378 35.24 8.00 -5.68
N ASN A 379 35.86 8.89 -6.46
CA ASN A 379 35.80 10.32 -6.20
C ASN A 379 34.47 10.95 -6.67
N VAL A 380 33.43 10.76 -5.87
CA VAL A 380 32.08 11.30 -6.10
C VAL A 380 31.55 12.05 -4.87
N LEU A 381 30.43 12.76 -5.06
CA LEU A 381 29.60 13.35 -4.00
C LEU A 381 30.36 14.26 -3.01
N ASN A 382 31.08 15.24 -3.55
CA ASN A 382 31.54 16.40 -2.78
C ASN A 382 30.34 17.31 -2.46
N PRO A 383 30.04 17.57 -1.17
CA PRO A 383 28.94 18.45 -0.78
C PRO A 383 29.25 19.93 -1.02
N GLU A 384 30.52 20.30 -1.15
CA GLU A 384 30.95 21.71 -1.24
C GLU A 384 30.41 22.51 -0.03
N HIS A 385 29.55 23.49 -0.28
CA HIS A 385 28.88 24.31 0.73
C HIS A 385 27.47 23.82 1.11
N LYS A 386 26.99 22.73 0.52
CA LYS A 386 25.60 22.26 0.72
C LYS A 386 25.41 21.63 2.10
N ASP A 387 24.17 21.69 2.56
CA ASP A 387 23.68 20.89 3.68
C ASP A 387 23.77 19.40 3.34
N ILE A 388 23.82 18.55 4.36
CA ILE A 388 23.99 17.11 4.18
C ILE A 388 23.01 16.37 5.08
N SER A 389 22.34 15.37 4.51
CA SER A 389 21.65 14.33 5.29
C SER A 389 22.19 12.97 4.90
N ILE A 390 22.58 12.14 5.87
CA ILE A 390 23.11 10.79 5.62
C ILE A 390 22.39 9.79 6.53
N GLY A 391 21.91 8.69 5.97
CA GLY A 391 21.27 7.60 6.69
C GLY A 391 21.85 6.25 6.31
N ILE A 392 21.93 5.32 7.27
CA ILE A 392 22.33 3.94 6.99
C ILE A 392 21.79 3.01 8.09
N TRP A 393 21.30 1.83 7.68
CA TRP A 393 21.07 0.72 8.60
C TRP A 393 22.36 -0.05 8.77
N PHE A 394 22.70 -0.39 10.01
CA PHE A 394 23.85 -1.23 10.29
C PHE A 394 23.58 -2.18 11.44
N LYS A 395 24.26 -3.31 11.42
CA LYS A 395 24.34 -4.27 12.52
C LYS A 395 25.80 -4.45 12.87
N ARG A 396 26.14 -4.11 14.11
CA ARG A 396 27.52 -4.01 14.57
C ARG A 396 28.22 -5.37 14.73
N GLY A 397 29.51 -5.42 14.39
CA GLY A 397 30.46 -6.48 14.77
C GLY A 397 31.31 -6.14 16.02
N SER A 398 32.46 -6.79 16.19
CA SER A 398 33.37 -6.47 17.30
C SER A 398 34.10 -5.14 17.01
N LEU A 399 34.13 -4.24 18.00
CA LEU A 399 34.83 -2.95 17.91
C LEU A 399 36.12 -2.99 18.74
N VAL A 400 37.23 -2.54 18.15
CA VAL A 400 38.51 -2.29 18.85
C VAL A 400 39.09 -0.90 18.55
N ALA A 401 38.49 -0.17 17.61
CA ALA A 401 38.87 1.16 17.13
C ALA A 401 37.61 1.86 16.56
N PRO A 402 37.64 3.17 16.23
CA PRO A 402 36.54 3.80 15.51
C PRO A 402 36.27 3.08 14.19
N GLN A 403 35.01 2.94 13.79
CA GLN A 403 34.62 2.28 12.54
C GLN A 403 33.76 3.20 11.66
N ALA A 404 34.16 3.34 10.40
CA ALA A 404 33.46 4.15 9.41
C ALA A 404 32.24 3.41 8.86
N LEU A 405 31.07 4.03 8.94
CA LEU A 405 29.86 3.54 8.28
C LEU A 405 29.83 4.03 6.83
N ILE A 406 29.98 5.33 6.63
CA ILE A 406 30.11 5.98 5.33
C ILE A 406 30.97 7.24 5.46
N GLY A 407 31.91 7.46 4.53
CA GLY A 407 32.77 8.63 4.60
C GLY A 407 33.63 8.86 3.37
N LYS A 408 34.02 10.13 3.18
CA LYS A 408 34.94 10.60 2.13
C LYS A 408 36.10 11.34 2.79
N THR A 409 36.91 10.57 3.51
CA THR A 409 37.99 11.05 4.38
C THR A 409 39.07 9.97 4.55
N ASN A 410 40.26 10.34 5.05
CA ASN A 410 41.24 9.41 5.62
C ASN A 410 41.06 9.22 7.14
N GLY A 411 40.06 9.86 7.77
CA GLY A 411 39.79 9.64 9.19
C GLY A 411 40.87 10.19 10.14
N ASP A 412 41.73 11.10 9.68
CA ASP A 412 42.73 11.78 10.50
C ASP A 412 42.10 12.76 11.52
N LEU A 413 42.93 13.55 12.21
CA LEU A 413 42.45 14.78 12.83
C LEU A 413 41.97 15.79 11.77
N PRO A 414 41.14 16.80 12.15
CA PRO A 414 40.70 17.84 11.24
C PRO A 414 41.87 18.46 10.49
N ASN A 415 41.67 18.70 9.20
CA ASN A 415 42.62 19.37 8.32
C ASN A 415 41.89 19.85 7.05
N THR A 416 42.61 20.55 6.17
CA THR A 416 42.03 21.14 4.95
C THR A 416 41.55 20.12 3.92
N GLY A 417 41.99 18.86 3.98
CA GLY A 417 41.57 17.78 3.09
C GLY A 417 40.62 16.76 3.73
N TYR A 418 40.12 17.02 4.95
CA TYR A 418 39.44 16.01 5.76
C TYR A 418 38.19 15.43 5.10
N GLY A 419 37.24 16.26 4.66
CA GLY A 419 35.97 15.77 4.09
C GLY A 419 34.88 15.58 5.14
N TYR A 420 34.18 14.42 5.10
CA TYR A 420 33.12 14.06 6.04
C TYR A 420 33.11 12.57 6.37
N LEU A 421 32.62 12.22 7.57
CA LEU A 421 32.57 10.86 8.09
C LEU A 421 31.39 10.66 9.04
N LEU A 422 30.57 9.65 8.74
CA LEU A 422 29.66 9.04 9.71
C LEU A 422 30.32 7.74 10.22
N SER A 423 30.51 7.65 11.54
CA SER A 423 31.23 6.54 12.17
C SER A 423 30.63 6.13 13.51
N ILE A 424 31.09 5.01 14.04
CA ILE A 424 30.90 4.58 15.43
C ILE A 424 32.24 4.72 16.15
N ASP A 425 32.26 5.38 17.29
CA ASP A 425 33.47 5.55 18.10
C ASP A 425 33.79 4.28 18.94
N PRO A 426 34.97 4.21 19.61
CA PRO A 426 35.32 3.07 20.47
C PRO A 426 34.40 2.89 21.68
N GLY A 427 33.62 3.91 22.05
CA GLY A 427 32.58 3.85 23.08
C GLY A 427 31.24 3.30 22.56
N ASN A 428 31.15 2.98 21.27
CA ASN A 428 29.96 2.58 20.52
C ASN A 428 28.94 3.71 20.27
N TYR A 429 29.36 4.98 20.37
CA TYR A 429 28.51 6.11 20.05
C TYR A 429 28.61 6.44 18.55
N PRO A 430 27.48 6.65 17.87
CA PRO A 430 27.48 7.29 16.57
C PRO A 430 28.09 8.70 16.60
N HIS A 431 28.94 8.99 15.62
CA HIS A 431 29.64 10.26 15.44
C HIS A 431 29.55 10.73 14.00
N PHE A 432 29.36 12.04 13.84
CA PHE A 432 29.56 12.73 12.57
C PHE A 432 30.70 13.73 12.67
N ASN A 433 31.59 13.69 11.70
CA ASN A 433 32.75 14.56 11.59
C ASN A 433 32.81 15.23 10.22
N MET A 434 33.16 16.51 10.20
CA MET A 434 33.37 17.28 8.98
C MET A 434 34.42 18.37 9.23
N ALA A 435 35.34 18.57 8.28
CA ALA A 435 36.32 19.64 8.39
C ALA A 435 36.85 20.12 7.05
N SER A 436 37.12 21.43 7.00
CA SER A 436 37.77 22.17 5.91
C SER A 436 39.06 22.85 6.38
N GLY A 437 39.49 22.57 7.62
CA GLY A 437 40.61 23.22 8.29
C GLY A 437 40.76 22.74 9.74
N GLY A 438 41.44 23.53 10.56
CA GLY A 438 41.75 23.20 11.95
C GLY A 438 42.80 22.12 12.11
N SER A 439 43.21 21.86 13.36
CA SER A 439 44.07 20.73 13.73
C SER A 439 43.48 19.88 14.86
N GLU A 440 42.41 20.37 15.50
CA GLU A 440 41.68 19.72 16.59
C GLU A 440 40.18 20.07 16.52
N TRP A 441 39.32 19.18 16.99
CA TRP A 441 37.88 19.41 17.04
C TRP A 441 37.52 20.55 17.99
N GLY A 442 36.75 21.53 17.51
CA GLY A 442 36.42 22.74 18.26
C GLY A 442 37.07 24.00 17.70
N MET A 443 38.03 23.86 16.78
CA MET A 443 38.63 24.99 16.07
C MET A 443 37.76 25.46 14.90
N GLU A 444 38.06 26.65 14.39
CA GLU A 444 37.48 27.16 13.15
C GLU A 444 37.71 26.18 11.99
N GLY A 445 36.70 25.98 11.15
CA GLY A 445 36.75 25.03 10.04
C GLY A 445 36.47 23.57 10.42
N THR A 446 36.11 23.28 11.67
CA THR A 446 35.84 21.92 12.18
C THR A 446 34.43 21.77 12.75
N PHE A 447 33.85 20.58 12.59
CA PHE A 447 32.57 20.19 13.19
C PHE A 447 32.57 18.71 13.58
N ASP A 448 32.28 18.42 14.85
CA ASP A 448 32.10 17.07 15.40
C ASP A 448 30.81 17.03 16.21
N MET A 449 30.02 15.97 16.01
CA MET A 449 28.75 15.74 16.69
C MET A 449 28.64 14.27 17.09
N ALA A 450 28.35 14.02 18.37
CA ALA A 450 28.18 12.68 18.93
C ALA A 450 26.73 12.44 19.35
N ALA A 451 26.28 11.19 19.26
CA ALA A 451 25.03 10.78 19.87
C ALA A 451 25.14 10.64 21.40
N THR A 452 24.00 10.72 22.09
CA THR A 452 23.87 10.54 23.54
C THR A 452 23.74 9.07 23.97
N VAL A 453 23.61 8.15 23.01
CA VAL A 453 23.38 6.73 23.27
C VAL A 453 24.43 5.89 22.55
N ALA A 454 25.00 4.92 23.28
CA ALA A 454 25.88 3.90 22.73
C ALA A 454 25.06 2.72 22.21
N ILE A 455 25.47 2.17 21.06
CA ILE A 455 24.86 0.98 20.45
C ILE A 455 25.68 -0.24 20.87
N THR A 456 25.32 -0.83 22.01
CA THR A 456 26.12 -1.85 22.69
C THR A 456 25.72 -3.29 22.41
N ASP A 457 24.77 -3.57 21.53
CA ASP A 457 24.44 -4.92 21.06
C ASP A 457 24.98 -5.19 19.65
N THR A 458 25.24 -6.46 19.32
CA THR A 458 25.79 -6.90 18.02
C THR A 458 24.76 -7.68 17.20
N VAL A 459 23.52 -7.70 17.66
CA VAL A 459 22.49 -8.62 17.17
C VAL A 459 21.37 -7.88 16.44
N MET A 460 21.05 -6.67 16.88
CA MET A 460 20.02 -5.84 16.29
C MET A 460 20.58 -4.99 15.16
N TRP A 461 19.70 -4.71 14.21
CA TRP A 461 19.91 -3.65 13.24
C TRP A 461 19.51 -2.32 13.87
N HIS A 462 20.34 -1.31 13.69
CA HIS A 462 20.07 0.06 14.08
C HIS A 462 20.12 0.98 12.87
N HIS A 463 19.26 1.99 12.88
CA HIS A 463 19.29 3.04 11.89
C HIS A 463 19.96 4.28 12.48
N VAL A 464 21.06 4.72 11.88
CA VAL A 464 21.67 6.02 12.23
C VAL A 464 21.46 6.98 11.08
N PHE A 465 21.01 8.18 11.43
CA PHE A 465 20.76 9.24 10.47
C PHE A 465 21.29 10.56 11.01
N VAL A 466 21.95 11.35 10.17
CA VAL A 466 22.45 12.69 10.52
C VAL A 466 21.86 13.74 9.60
N ILE A 467 21.55 14.91 10.17
CA ILE A 467 21.15 16.12 9.45
C ILE A 467 22.19 17.19 9.80
N ILE A 468 22.84 17.74 8.78
CA ILE A 468 23.88 18.76 8.90
C ILE A 468 23.40 19.99 8.14
N ASP A 469 22.90 20.96 8.91
CA ASP A 469 22.52 22.27 8.42
C ASP A 469 23.74 23.20 8.55
N ARG A 470 24.33 23.56 7.41
CA ARG A 470 25.59 24.33 7.36
C ARG A 470 25.40 25.78 7.81
N THR A 471 24.18 26.22 8.11
CA THR A 471 23.91 27.59 8.58
C THR A 471 24.06 27.74 10.10
N ASP A 472 23.78 26.68 10.88
CA ASP A 472 23.79 26.74 12.34
C ASP A 472 23.96 25.35 12.98
N SER A 473 24.90 25.24 13.91
CA SER A 473 25.15 24.01 14.66
C SER A 473 23.92 23.56 15.46
N ASP A 474 23.08 24.49 15.93
CA ASP A 474 21.86 24.20 16.69
C ASP A 474 20.74 23.59 15.83
N ARG A 475 20.94 23.50 14.52
CA ARG A 475 20.04 22.85 13.55
C ARG A 475 20.57 21.50 13.06
N CYS A 476 21.78 21.13 13.46
CA CYS A 476 22.37 19.82 13.18
C CYS A 476 21.83 18.77 14.16
N ARG A 477 21.58 17.56 13.68
CA ARG A 477 21.00 16.47 14.47
C ARG A 477 21.61 15.11 14.14
N ILE A 478 21.71 14.24 15.13
CA ILE A 478 22.00 12.81 14.96
C ILE A 478 20.89 11.98 15.60
N PHE A 479 20.34 11.05 14.82
CA PHE A 479 19.25 10.17 15.19
C PHE A 479 19.77 8.75 15.30
N VAL A 480 19.25 8.04 16.30
CA VAL A 480 19.36 6.59 16.41
C VAL A 480 17.94 6.05 16.48
N ASP A 481 17.60 5.16 15.55
CA ASP A 481 16.30 4.50 15.45
C ASP A 481 15.14 5.52 15.35
N GLY A 482 15.34 6.55 14.53
CA GLY A 482 14.35 7.61 14.29
C GLY A 482 14.15 8.59 15.45
N ILE A 483 14.89 8.43 16.56
CA ILE A 483 14.83 9.32 17.74
C ILE A 483 16.04 10.26 17.71
N ASP A 484 15.82 11.55 17.92
CA ASP A 484 16.89 12.53 18.08
C ASP A 484 17.73 12.19 19.33
N ARG A 485 19.01 11.93 19.12
CA ARG A 485 19.99 11.58 20.14
C ARG A 485 21.16 12.57 20.15
N THR A 486 20.97 13.77 19.64
CA THR A 486 22.03 14.78 19.54
C THR A 486 22.65 15.06 20.90
N GLY A 487 23.96 14.82 21.00
CA GLY A 487 24.75 14.95 22.22
C GLY A 487 25.78 16.07 22.10
N SER A 488 27.04 15.74 22.38
CA SER A 488 28.10 16.76 22.34
C SER A 488 28.35 17.25 20.92
N VAL A 489 28.43 18.57 20.77
CA VAL A 489 28.85 19.25 19.54
C VAL A 489 30.13 20.02 19.82
N LYS A 490 31.11 19.95 18.91
CA LYS A 490 32.35 20.72 18.95
C LYS A 490 32.57 21.43 17.63
N GLY A 491 32.96 22.70 17.72
CA GLY A 491 33.17 23.55 16.56
C GLY A 491 31.86 24.16 16.05
N ALA A 492 31.95 24.94 14.99
CA ALA A 492 30.83 25.67 14.43
C ALA A 492 30.67 25.28 12.96
N VAL A 493 29.54 24.63 12.63
CA VAL A 493 29.31 24.06 11.29
C VAL A 493 29.32 25.13 10.19
N ASN A 494 28.90 26.35 10.53
CA ASN A 494 28.89 27.51 9.64
C ASN A 494 30.28 28.10 9.35
N LEU A 495 31.29 27.69 10.11
CA LEU A 495 32.70 28.03 9.85
C LEU A 495 33.42 26.94 9.06
N VAL A 496 32.79 25.78 8.84
CA VAL A 496 33.26 24.83 7.84
C VAL A 496 32.99 25.45 6.47
N THR A 497 34.01 25.55 5.62
CA THR A 497 33.93 26.14 4.28
C THR A 497 33.74 25.07 3.21
N ASP A 498 34.44 25.15 2.09
CA ASP A 498 34.28 24.18 0.99
C ASP A 498 34.72 22.79 1.44
N ILE A 499 33.82 21.80 1.30
CA ILE A 499 34.12 20.38 1.54
C ILE A 499 34.21 19.70 0.17
N SER A 500 35.41 19.79 -0.40
CA SER A 500 35.78 19.11 -1.62
C SER A 500 37.16 18.45 -1.47
N ASN A 501 37.26 17.17 -1.85
CA ASN A 501 38.54 16.47 -1.93
C ASN A 501 38.51 15.43 -3.05
N THR A 502 39.66 14.78 -3.29
CA THR A 502 39.82 13.74 -4.33
C THR A 502 39.79 12.32 -3.77
N LEU A 503 39.41 12.13 -2.50
CA LEU A 503 39.38 10.83 -1.85
C LEU A 503 38.19 10.01 -2.36
N SER A 504 38.23 8.69 -2.20
CA SER A 504 37.06 7.86 -2.44
C SER A 504 35.99 8.09 -1.37
N LEU A 505 34.72 8.14 -1.79
CA LEU A 505 33.61 7.90 -0.89
C LEU A 505 33.50 6.38 -0.69
N CYS A 506 33.47 5.95 0.56
CA CYS A 506 33.40 4.54 0.92
C CYS A 506 32.25 4.26 1.90
N ILE A 507 31.67 3.06 1.82
CA ILE A 507 30.80 2.48 2.85
C ILE A 507 31.56 1.31 3.49
N GLY A 508 31.54 1.25 4.81
CA GLY A 508 32.21 0.22 5.61
C GLY A 508 33.72 0.46 5.82
N THR A 509 34.24 1.60 5.39
CA THR A 509 35.61 2.07 5.65
C THR A 509 35.71 3.56 5.32
N GLU A 510 36.82 4.18 5.71
CA GLU A 510 37.35 5.42 5.14
C GLU A 510 38.39 5.12 4.05
N ASN A 511 38.83 6.14 3.31
CA ASN A 511 39.61 6.01 2.08
C ASN A 511 40.96 5.27 2.26
N ASP A 512 41.67 5.46 3.38
CA ASP A 512 42.96 4.83 3.66
C ASP A 512 42.87 3.53 4.50
N ARG A 513 41.65 3.15 4.90
CA ARG A 513 41.30 1.85 5.51
C ARG A 513 41.78 1.63 6.94
N ASN A 514 41.96 2.68 7.74
CA ASN A 514 42.39 2.59 9.14
C ASN A 514 41.22 2.45 10.17
N ARG A 515 39.97 2.60 9.74
CA ARG A 515 38.72 2.58 10.51
C ARG A 515 37.71 1.66 9.82
N SER A 516 38.18 0.52 9.34
CA SER A 516 37.35 -0.48 8.68
C SER A 516 36.26 -1.02 9.59
N PHE A 517 35.04 -1.03 9.09
CA PHE A 517 33.87 -1.56 9.78
C PHE A 517 33.83 -3.09 9.70
N THR A 518 33.21 -3.70 10.70
CA THR A 518 32.83 -5.12 10.68
C THR A 518 31.41 -5.25 11.20
N GLY A 519 30.60 -6.09 10.56
CA GLY A 519 29.17 -6.18 10.80
C GLY A 519 28.41 -6.17 9.48
N ALA A 520 27.15 -5.72 9.47
CA ALA A 520 26.37 -5.61 8.26
C ALA A 520 25.85 -4.18 8.03
N VAL A 521 25.59 -3.84 6.77
CA VAL A 521 25.07 -2.54 6.32
C VAL A 521 23.95 -2.72 5.30
N ALA A 522 23.00 -1.80 5.27
CA ALA A 522 21.90 -1.74 4.30
C ALA A 522 21.37 -0.31 4.15
N GLU A 523 20.69 -0.02 3.03
CA GLU A 523 19.96 1.24 2.79
C GLU A 523 20.76 2.51 3.10
N ALA A 524 21.99 2.59 2.58
CA ALA A 524 22.76 3.81 2.70
C ALA A 524 22.13 4.90 1.83
N SER A 525 21.96 6.10 2.36
CA SER A 525 21.46 7.26 1.62
C SER A 525 22.25 8.51 1.97
N LEU A 526 22.45 9.36 0.97
CA LEU A 526 23.08 10.67 1.08
C LEU A 526 22.22 11.68 0.32
N SER A 527 21.94 12.83 0.94
CA SER A 527 21.21 13.94 0.32
C SER A 527 21.97 15.25 0.56
N PHE A 528 21.92 16.17 -0.40
CA PHE A 528 22.50 17.52 -0.28
C PHE A 528 21.48 18.59 0.14
N ILE A 529 20.62 18.22 1.09
CA ILE A 529 19.63 19.06 1.74
C ILE A 529 19.47 18.60 3.20
N THR A 530 18.87 19.43 4.04
CA THR A 530 18.37 18.99 5.35
C THR A 530 17.03 18.25 5.22
N ARG A 531 16.93 17.01 5.70
CA ARG A 531 15.64 16.36 5.94
C ARG A 531 15.00 16.89 7.22
N SER A 532 13.67 16.75 7.37
CA SER A 532 13.00 17.09 8.64
C SER A 532 13.12 15.94 9.64
N ALA A 533 12.92 16.23 10.93
CA ALA A 533 12.90 15.18 11.95
C ALA A 533 11.76 14.17 11.73
N GLY A 534 10.59 14.62 11.25
CA GLY A 534 9.49 13.73 10.88
C GLY A 534 9.83 12.84 9.69
N TRP A 535 10.56 13.34 8.69
CA TRP A 535 11.06 12.52 7.56
C TRP A 535 11.97 11.40 8.08
N VAL A 536 12.92 11.70 8.96
CA VAL A 536 13.87 10.72 9.52
C VAL A 536 13.14 9.69 10.38
N LYS A 537 12.20 10.12 11.22
CA LYS A 537 11.37 9.21 12.02
C LYS A 537 10.53 8.31 11.11
N MET A 538 9.85 8.88 10.10
CA MET A 538 9.02 8.12 9.15
C MET A 538 9.85 7.08 8.39
N SER A 539 11.07 7.42 7.97
CA SER A 539 12.03 6.49 7.36
C SER A 539 12.29 5.28 8.27
N TYR A 540 12.59 5.50 9.55
CA TYR A 540 12.77 4.39 10.50
C TYR A 540 11.49 3.58 10.71
N MET A 541 10.34 4.24 10.96
CA MET A 541 9.08 3.56 11.28
C MET A 541 8.55 2.71 10.13
N ASN A 542 8.82 3.10 8.88
CA ASN A 542 8.44 2.33 7.69
C ASN A 542 9.47 1.23 7.35
N GLN A 543 10.76 1.46 7.61
CA GLN A 543 11.82 0.51 7.26
C GLN A 543 12.14 -0.53 8.34
N LYS A 544 11.76 -0.33 9.60
CA LYS A 544 11.94 -1.36 10.64
C LYS A 544 11.10 -2.62 10.34
N GLU A 545 11.43 -3.72 11.00
CA GLU A 545 10.83 -5.04 10.75
C GLU A 545 9.31 -5.02 10.96
N ASP A 546 8.87 -4.44 12.10
CA ASP A 546 7.48 -4.13 12.36
C ASP A 546 7.12 -2.76 11.77
N ASP A 547 6.80 -2.71 10.48
CA ASP A 547 6.34 -1.49 9.79
C ASP A 547 5.11 -0.90 10.51
N GLU A 548 5.22 0.36 10.97
CA GLU A 548 4.14 1.09 11.64
C GLU A 548 3.50 2.17 10.77
N LEU A 549 4.01 2.39 9.55
CA LEU A 549 3.41 3.32 8.59
C LEU A 549 2.32 2.64 7.77
N ILE A 550 2.56 1.42 7.29
CA ILE A 550 1.62 0.71 6.42
C ILE A 550 0.59 -0.06 7.25
N ALA A 551 -0.70 0.19 6.97
CA ALA A 551 -1.80 -0.62 7.47
C ALA A 551 -2.53 -1.30 6.30
N TRP A 552 -2.61 -2.64 6.36
CA TRP A 552 -3.22 -3.50 5.33
C TRP A 552 -4.73 -3.63 5.42
#